data_AF-A0A9R1QQR5-F1
#
_entry.id   AF-A0A9R1QQR5-F1
#
_cell.length_a   1.000
_cell.length_b   1.000
_cell.length_c   1.000
_cell.angle_alpha   90.00
_cell.angle_beta   90.00
_cell.angle_gamma   90.00
#
_symmetry.space_group_name_H-M   'P 1'
#
loop_
_entity.id
_entity.type
_entity.pdbx_description
1 polymer ?
#
loop_
_entity_poly.entity_id
_entity_poly.type
_entity_poly.pdbx_seq_one_letter_code
_entity_poly.pdbx_strand_id
1 'polypeptide(L)'
;MESKAARCLCMLAMLLVAGLGAARGAGECGRVPADRMALKLAPCAAATQNPRAKVAPGCCAQIRSIGRSPKCLCAVMLSSTARQAGVKPAVAMTIPKRCALANRPIGYKCGPYTLP
;
A
#
# COMPACT_ATOMS: atom_id res chain seq x y z
N MET A 1 33.38 -29.46 18.81
CA MET A 1 31.95 -29.38 19.18
C MET A 1 31.37 -27.97 18.99
N GLU A 2 32.24 -26.94 18.86
CA GLU A 2 31.92 -25.52 18.62
C GLU A 2 31.13 -25.17 17.35
N SER A 3 31.33 -25.88 16.23
CA SER A 3 30.69 -25.54 14.93
C SER A 3 29.19 -25.86 14.85
N LYS A 4 28.70 -26.81 15.65
CA LYS A 4 27.28 -27.21 15.63
C LYS A 4 26.44 -26.26 16.48
N ALA A 5 26.98 -25.85 17.64
CA ALA A 5 26.34 -24.90 18.54
C ALA A 5 26.20 -23.52 17.90
N ALA A 6 27.25 -23.00 17.26
CA ALA A 6 27.20 -21.70 16.58
C ALA A 6 26.19 -21.68 15.42
N ARG A 7 26.11 -22.74 14.61
CA ARG A 7 25.12 -22.86 13.52
C ARG A 7 23.69 -22.94 14.04
N CYS A 8 23.45 -23.70 15.11
CA CYS A 8 22.14 -23.77 15.74
C CYS A 8 21.71 -22.41 16.33
N LEU A 9 22.62 -21.70 16.98
CA LEU A 9 22.37 -20.36 17.52
C LEU A 9 22.03 -19.34 16.42
N CYS A 10 22.75 -19.34 15.30
CA CYS A 10 22.43 -18.46 14.16
C CYS A 10 21.07 -18.78 13.53
N MET A 11 20.73 -20.07 13.39
CA MET A 11 19.44 -20.49 12.83
C MET A 11 18.27 -20.14 13.76
N LEU A 12 18.45 -20.32 15.07
CA LEU A 12 17.46 -19.93 16.09
C LEU A 12 17.28 -18.41 16.13
N ALA A 13 18.35 -17.62 16.01
CA ALA A 13 18.27 -16.17 15.94
C ALA A 13 17.50 -15.70 14.69
N MET A 14 17.75 -16.31 13.52
CA MET A 14 16.99 -15.99 12.30
C MET A 14 15.51 -16.38 12.40
N LEU A 15 15.20 -17.52 13.02
CA LEU A 15 13.81 -17.96 13.27
C LEU A 15 13.07 -17.04 14.24
N LEU A 16 13.74 -16.53 15.27
CA LEU A 16 13.16 -15.56 16.21
C LEU A 16 12.90 -14.22 15.53
N VAL A 17 13.82 -13.72 14.70
CA VAL A 17 13.61 -12.50 13.88
C VAL A 17 12.45 -12.68 12.89
N ALA A 18 12.29 -13.87 12.31
CA ALA A 18 11.17 -14.18 11.43
C ALA A 18 9.83 -14.33 12.20
N GLY A 19 9.85 -14.87 13.42
CA GLY A 19 8.67 -15.14 14.25
C GLY A 19 8.03 -13.90 14.88
N LEU A 20 8.82 -12.87 15.18
CA LEU A 20 8.32 -11.59 15.73
C LEU A 20 7.58 -10.71 14.70
N GLY A 21 7.54 -11.09 13.42
CA GLY A 21 6.99 -10.26 12.34
C GLY A 21 5.49 -10.40 12.04
N ALA A 22 4.73 -11.25 12.74
CA ALA A 22 3.41 -11.65 12.25
C ALA A 22 2.28 -11.73 13.28
N ALA A 23 2.29 -10.93 14.34
CA ALA A 23 1.04 -10.54 15.01
C ALA A 23 0.35 -9.41 14.21
N ARG A 24 0.10 -9.62 12.91
CA ARG A 24 -0.66 -8.66 12.12
C ARG A 24 -2.14 -8.87 12.41
N GLY A 25 -2.63 -8.21 13.47
CA GLY A 25 -4.05 -7.87 13.56
C GLY A 25 -4.51 -7.25 12.25
N ALA A 26 -5.79 -7.39 11.91
CA ALA A 26 -6.35 -6.89 10.65
C ALA A 26 -5.89 -5.43 10.43
N GLY A 27 -4.98 -5.22 9.47
CA GLY A 27 -4.44 -3.91 9.18
C GLY A 27 -5.49 -3.01 8.53
N GLU A 28 -5.10 -1.84 8.07
CA GLU A 28 -6.00 -0.88 7.41
C GLU A 28 -6.72 -1.47 6.18
N CYS A 29 -6.13 -2.52 5.59
CA CYS A 29 -6.64 -3.31 4.47
C CYS A 29 -7.14 -4.72 4.86
N GLY A 30 -7.44 -4.97 6.14
CA GLY A 30 -7.88 -6.26 6.65
C GLY A 30 -6.75 -7.28 6.76
N ARG A 31 -6.96 -8.49 6.21
CA ARG A 31 -5.97 -9.58 6.25
C ARG A 31 -4.76 -9.37 5.34
N VAL A 32 -4.86 -8.48 4.36
CA VAL A 32 -3.77 -8.23 3.40
C VAL A 32 -3.04 -6.95 3.80
N PRO A 33 -1.70 -6.97 3.93
CA PRO A 33 -0.94 -5.77 4.25
C PRO A 33 -1.01 -4.75 3.10
N ALA A 34 -1.01 -3.46 3.46
CA ALA A 34 -1.12 -2.36 2.51
C ALA A 34 0.00 -2.39 1.44
N ASP A 35 1.23 -2.74 1.82
CA ASP A 35 2.36 -2.92 0.88
C ASP A 35 2.07 -3.95 -0.22
N ARG A 36 1.44 -5.09 0.11
CA ARG A 36 1.04 -6.06 -0.92
C ARG A 36 -0.10 -5.53 -1.79
N MET A 37 -1.03 -4.78 -1.20
CA MET A 37 -2.09 -4.13 -1.97
C MET A 37 -1.55 -3.02 -2.90
N ALA A 38 -0.42 -2.38 -2.56
CA ALA A 38 0.23 -1.38 -3.40
C ALA A 38 0.73 -1.96 -4.73
N LEU A 39 1.03 -3.26 -4.81
CA LEU A 39 1.38 -3.92 -6.08
C LEU A 39 0.22 -3.83 -7.11
N LYS A 40 -1.03 -3.75 -6.65
CA LYS A 40 -2.20 -3.55 -7.51
C LYS A 40 -2.26 -2.14 -8.13
N LEU A 41 -1.39 -1.22 -7.70
CA LEU A 41 -1.21 0.08 -8.33
C LEU A 41 -0.31 0.03 -9.56
N ALA A 42 0.25 -1.11 -9.95
CA ALA A 42 1.02 -1.24 -11.19
C ALA A 42 0.34 -0.60 -12.43
N PRO A 43 -0.95 -0.86 -12.74
CA PRO A 43 -1.64 -0.19 -13.84
C PRO A 43 -1.86 1.32 -13.63
N CYS A 44 -1.63 1.82 -12.41
CA CYS A 44 -1.76 3.23 -12.05
C CYS A 44 -0.43 3.99 -12.12
N ALA A 45 0.71 3.35 -12.42
CA ALA A 45 2.05 3.97 -12.30
C ALA A 45 2.17 5.33 -13.01
N ALA A 46 1.72 5.44 -14.26
CA ALA A 46 1.73 6.73 -14.97
C ALA A 46 0.82 7.78 -14.31
N ALA A 47 -0.34 7.35 -13.80
CA ALA A 47 -1.34 8.21 -13.17
C ALA A 47 -0.96 8.66 -11.75
N THR A 48 -0.11 7.90 -11.05
CA THR A 48 0.42 8.23 -9.71
C THR A 48 1.63 9.17 -9.78
N GLN A 49 2.32 9.22 -10.91
CA GLN A 49 3.50 10.06 -11.11
C GLN A 49 3.18 11.39 -11.80
N ASN A 50 2.18 11.40 -12.70
CA ASN A 50 1.77 12.56 -13.47
C ASN A 50 0.26 12.86 -13.29
N PRO A 51 -0.11 14.05 -12.76
CA PRO A 51 -1.51 14.43 -12.56
C PRO A 51 -2.30 14.57 -13.87
N ARG A 52 -1.63 14.80 -14.99
CA ARG A 52 -2.25 14.98 -16.32
C ARG A 52 -2.31 13.68 -17.14
N ALA A 53 -1.66 12.60 -16.69
CA ALA A 53 -1.70 11.34 -17.43
C ALA A 53 -3.15 10.82 -17.57
N LYS A 54 -3.45 10.05 -18.61
CA LYS A 54 -4.73 9.34 -18.66
C LYS A 54 -4.72 8.20 -17.64
N VAL A 55 -5.81 7.98 -16.93
CA VAL A 55 -5.92 6.85 -16.01
C VAL A 55 -6.38 5.62 -16.79
N ALA A 56 -5.63 4.52 -16.70
CA ALA A 56 -6.03 3.27 -17.33
C ALA A 56 -7.32 2.72 -16.69
N PRO A 57 -8.25 2.13 -17.46
CA PRO A 57 -9.47 1.53 -16.90
C PRO A 57 -9.19 0.50 -15.79
N GLY A 58 -8.16 -0.32 -15.98
CA GLY A 58 -7.69 -1.29 -14.99
C GLY A 58 -7.21 -0.64 -13.68
N CYS A 59 -6.59 0.55 -13.76
CA CYS A 59 -6.24 1.31 -12.57
C CYS A 59 -7.50 1.72 -11.79
N CYS A 60 -8.50 2.28 -12.47
CA CYS A 60 -9.74 2.70 -11.80
C CYS A 60 -10.49 1.54 -11.16
N ALA A 61 -10.45 0.34 -11.75
CA ALA A 61 -11.00 -0.86 -11.14
C ALA A 61 -10.30 -1.22 -9.81
N GLN A 62 -8.96 -1.15 -9.77
CA GLN A 62 -8.20 -1.41 -8.54
C GLN A 62 -8.45 -0.35 -7.48
N ILE A 63 -8.45 0.93 -7.85
CA ILE A 63 -8.74 2.04 -6.94
C ILE A 63 -10.17 1.96 -6.40
N ARG A 64 -11.14 1.53 -7.21
CA ARG A 64 -12.51 1.28 -6.75
C ARG A 64 -12.55 0.18 -5.70
N SER A 65 -11.80 -0.90 -5.90
CA SER A 65 -11.73 -2.01 -4.93
C SER A 65 -11.08 -1.58 -3.61
N ILE A 66 -9.96 -0.85 -3.68
CA ILE A 66 -9.20 -0.39 -2.51
C ILE A 66 -9.96 0.73 -1.77
N GLY A 67 -10.55 1.65 -2.54
CA GLY A 67 -11.27 2.82 -2.06
C GLY A 67 -12.58 2.55 -1.33
N ARG A 68 -13.05 1.29 -1.28
CA ARG A 68 -14.15 0.88 -0.37
C ARG A 68 -13.80 1.15 1.10
N SER A 69 -12.51 1.11 1.45
CA SER A 69 -12.01 1.53 2.76
C SER A 69 -11.10 2.75 2.56
N PRO A 70 -11.49 3.96 3.00
CA PRO A 70 -10.60 5.13 2.96
C PRO A 70 -9.27 4.86 3.66
N LYS A 71 -9.31 4.17 4.81
CA LYS A 71 -8.12 3.77 5.57
C LYS A 71 -7.19 2.92 4.72
N CYS A 72 -7.71 1.87 4.06
CA CYS A 72 -6.89 1.03 3.19
C CYS A 72 -6.31 1.81 2.01
N LEU A 73 -7.11 2.70 1.40
CA LEU A 73 -6.63 3.54 0.31
C LEU A 73 -5.48 4.45 0.74
N CYS A 74 -5.61 5.12 1.90
CA CYS A 74 -4.53 5.92 2.46
C CYS A 74 -3.27 5.07 2.71
N ALA A 75 -3.44 3.94 3.39
CA ALA A 75 -2.36 3.02 3.73
C ALA A 75 -1.60 2.56 2.48
N VAL A 76 -2.33 2.18 1.43
CA VAL A 76 -1.76 1.72 0.16
C VAL A 76 -0.98 2.83 -0.53
N MET A 77 -1.55 4.02 -0.64
CA MET A 77 -0.91 5.16 -1.33
C MET A 77 0.30 5.72 -0.57
N LEU A 78 0.31 5.62 0.76
CA LEU A 78 1.43 6.06 1.62
C LEU A 78 2.42 4.94 1.96
N SER A 79 2.14 3.70 1.54
CA SER A 79 2.96 2.52 1.85
C SER A 79 4.40 2.66 1.36
N SER A 80 5.30 1.91 2.01
CA SER A 80 6.71 1.88 1.63
C SER A 80 6.89 1.38 0.19
N THR A 81 6.08 0.42 -0.23
CA THR A 81 6.08 -0.15 -1.59
C THR A 81 5.65 0.88 -2.62
N ALA A 82 4.58 1.64 -2.35
CA ALA A 82 4.14 2.71 -3.25
C ALA A 82 5.23 3.78 -3.42
N ARG A 83 5.87 4.18 -2.32
CA ARG A 83 6.98 5.17 -2.34
C ARG A 83 8.17 4.67 -3.16
N GLN A 84 8.57 3.41 -2.97
CA GLN A 84 9.65 2.79 -3.74
C GLN A 84 9.32 2.69 -5.24
N ALA A 85 8.04 2.48 -5.58
CA ALA A 85 7.55 2.51 -6.96
C ALA A 85 7.42 3.93 -7.55
N GLY A 86 7.84 4.97 -6.83
CA GLY A 86 7.80 6.37 -7.30
C GLY A 86 6.40 7.00 -7.24
N VAL A 87 5.45 6.43 -6.49
CA VAL A 87 4.12 7.00 -6.30
C VAL A 87 4.25 8.34 -5.55
N LYS A 88 3.76 9.43 -6.16
CA LYS A 88 3.67 10.73 -5.49
C LYS A 88 2.34 10.81 -4.76
N PRO A 89 2.29 10.87 -3.41
CA PRO A 89 1.03 10.81 -2.68
C PRO A 89 0.05 11.93 -3.08
N ALA A 90 0.54 13.16 -3.27
CA ALA A 90 -0.29 14.28 -3.70
C ALA A 90 -1.00 14.02 -5.04
N VAL A 91 -0.32 13.40 -6.00
CA VAL A 91 -0.90 13.06 -7.31
C VAL A 91 -1.81 11.84 -7.18
N ALA A 92 -1.35 10.81 -6.47
CA ALA A 92 -2.08 9.57 -6.29
C ALA A 92 -3.43 9.77 -5.59
N MET A 93 -3.51 10.70 -4.63
CA MET A 93 -4.75 11.08 -3.96
C MET A 93 -5.76 11.73 -4.89
N THR A 94 -5.37 12.25 -6.07
CA THR A 94 -6.31 12.78 -7.08
C THR A 94 -6.92 11.70 -7.98
N ILE A 95 -6.34 10.49 -8.00
CA ILE A 95 -6.78 9.40 -8.90
C ILE A 95 -8.24 9.01 -8.68
N PRO A 96 -8.75 8.86 -7.43
CA PRO A 96 -10.15 8.51 -7.25
C PRO A 96 -11.11 9.58 -7.84
N LYS A 97 -10.68 10.86 -7.93
CA LYS A 97 -11.41 11.93 -8.63
C LYS A 97 -11.46 11.66 -10.12
N ARG A 98 -10.28 11.40 -10.70
CA ARG A 98 -10.07 11.17 -12.14
C ARG A 98 -10.76 9.89 -12.61
N CYS A 99 -10.96 8.94 -11.72
CA CYS A 99 -11.74 7.73 -11.93
C CYS A 99 -13.26 7.90 -11.70
N ALA A 100 -13.73 9.09 -11.34
CA ALA A 100 -15.14 9.40 -11.06
C ALA A 100 -15.81 8.38 -10.12
N LEU A 101 -15.14 8.03 -9.01
CA LEU A 101 -15.70 7.09 -8.05
C LEU A 101 -16.81 7.76 -7.22
N ALA A 102 -18.05 7.31 -7.39
CA ALA A 102 -19.24 7.89 -6.76
C ALA A 102 -19.17 7.96 -5.23
N ASN A 103 -18.67 6.91 -4.58
CA ASN A 103 -18.61 6.81 -3.11
C ASN A 103 -17.25 7.22 -2.54
N ARG A 104 -16.62 8.26 -3.12
CA ARG A 104 -15.33 8.71 -2.63
C ARG A 104 -15.49 9.43 -1.30
N PRO A 105 -14.69 9.11 -0.28
CA PRO A 105 -14.69 9.82 0.99
C PRO A 105 -13.96 11.17 0.83
N ILE A 106 -14.70 12.19 0.38
CA ILE A 106 -14.22 13.57 0.22
C ILE A 106 -13.87 14.13 1.60
N GLY A 107 -12.72 14.80 1.72
CA GLY A 107 -12.26 15.39 2.98
C GLY A 107 -11.57 14.40 3.92
N TYR A 108 -11.44 13.12 3.54
CA TYR A 108 -10.75 12.14 4.37
C TYR A 108 -9.25 12.44 4.46
N LYS A 109 -8.71 12.49 5.69
CA LYS A 109 -7.31 12.79 5.97
C LYS A 109 -6.45 11.53 5.96
N CYS A 110 -5.54 11.44 5.00
CA CYS A 110 -4.45 10.47 4.92
C CYS A 110 -3.15 11.11 5.47
N GLY A 111 -3.07 11.29 6.80
CA GLY A 111 -1.96 12.02 7.42
C GLY A 111 -1.94 13.49 6.97
N PRO A 112 -0.87 13.98 6.31
CA PRO A 112 -0.79 15.35 5.80
C PRO A 112 -1.59 15.57 4.50
N TYR A 113 -2.11 14.51 3.87
CA TYR A 113 -2.87 14.60 2.61
C TYR A 113 -4.36 14.48 2.86
N THR A 114 -5.16 15.17 2.05
CA THR A 114 -6.62 15.07 2.08
C THR A 114 -7.13 14.57 0.74
N LEU A 115 -8.09 13.65 0.74
CA LEU A 115 -8.77 13.20 -0.46
C LEU A 115 -9.71 14.30 -0.98
N PRO A 116 -9.47 14.83 -2.21
CA PRO A 116 -10.28 15.89 -2.81
C PRO A 116 -11.54 15.33 -3.49
#